data_AF-A0A514K198-F1
#
_entry.id   AF-A0A514K198-F1
#
_cell.length_a   1.000
_cell.length_b   1.000
_cell.length_c   1.000
_cell.angle_alpha   90.00
_cell.angle_beta   90.00
_cell.angle_gamma   90.00
#
_symmetry.space_group_name_H-M   'P 1'
#
loop_
_entity.id
_entity.type
_entity.pdbx_description
1 polymer ?
#
loop_
_entity_poly.entity_id
_entity_poly.type
_entity_poly.pdbx_seq_one_letter_code
_entity_poly.pdbx_strand_id
1 'polypeptide(L)'
;MHVRTLEQTLRERHPELADRVHLGDAEGRTFLKVDLTGGRSVVLLRARLGHADVWVIEDLDLDSAPSVWPVTTPDDVLVDAAHAAASAHLSGLPLPSPWRWHESEPSEVTELADLLDAQGVRVLRVAASNRCFPYGPRHAPKLDVVGGGRARAILEAELPEAFVRVSLKPTLGWTVDVHSPAWDGWSRIDLGWCLRGRSFPVPGMPSAKASVREISELLCRGPQAWDIEPAWKPPRPDTLLPPESVPALQEALFTVAREQEAEPDWFTGFLRLWDADAVSAHHGTAGLPSASEVAEAVLEQLTDLGFADVREGSAGNPIESDSFHIAWHSGRKSLSISEVQKLNGLAAAAGEDVPKRLILITGTGLTRPAAEFADEAKAFVFYLDRTTGGLFSSNSRAYEALLPGRDPVRRELEPW
;
A
#
# COMPACT_ATOMS: atom_id res chain seq x y z
N MET A 1 20.44 -1.21 26.39
CA MET A 1 21.21 -0.06 25.90
C MET A 1 21.16 1.05 26.93
N HIS A 2 22.32 1.64 27.23
CA HIS A 2 22.47 2.66 28.26
C HIS A 2 22.76 3.99 27.54
N VAL A 3 22.03 5.06 27.84
CA VAL A 3 22.20 6.38 27.20
C VAL A 3 23.64 6.92 27.32
N ARG A 4 24.39 6.46 28.33
CA ARG A 4 25.84 6.71 28.46
C ARG A 4 26.68 6.22 27.28
N THR A 5 26.30 5.09 26.68
CA THR A 5 26.97 4.58 25.47
C THR A 5 26.76 5.54 24.31
N LEU A 6 25.53 6.04 24.12
CA LEU A 6 25.22 7.03 23.08
C LEU A 6 25.99 8.35 23.26
N GLU A 7 26.16 8.82 24.50
CA GLU A 7 26.99 10.00 24.79
C GLU A 7 28.43 9.81 24.32
N GLN A 8 29.04 8.68 24.70
CA GLN A 8 30.40 8.35 24.30
C GLN A 8 30.52 8.23 22.78
N THR A 9 29.61 7.49 22.14
CA THR A 9 29.61 7.30 20.69
C THR A 9 29.45 8.63 19.93
N LEU A 10 28.59 9.53 20.41
CA LEU A 10 28.43 10.85 19.79
C LEU A 10 29.72 11.66 19.91
N ARG A 11 30.35 11.72 21.10
CA ARG A 11 31.62 12.46 21.28
C ARG A 11 32.76 11.90 20.45
N GLU A 12 32.83 10.58 20.27
CA GLU A 12 33.88 9.93 19.48
C GLU A 12 33.70 10.17 17.97
N ARG A 13 32.45 10.17 17.48
CA ARG A 13 32.15 10.34 16.05
C ARG A 13 32.07 11.80 15.61
N HIS A 14 31.56 12.67 16.47
CA HIS A 14 31.25 14.08 16.20
C HIS A 14 31.94 15.00 17.23
N PRO A 15 33.29 15.07 17.21
CA PRO A 15 34.05 15.81 18.22
C PRO A 15 33.74 17.31 18.26
N GLU A 16 33.25 17.89 17.16
CA GLU A 16 32.80 19.30 17.07
C GLU A 16 31.58 19.61 17.95
N LEU A 17 30.80 18.60 18.35
CA LEU A 17 29.70 18.76 19.30
C LEU A 17 30.06 18.35 20.73
N ALA A 18 31.27 17.82 20.98
CA ALA A 18 31.59 17.16 22.25
C ALA A 18 31.39 18.04 23.49
N ASP A 19 31.73 19.33 23.39
CA ASP A 19 31.59 20.32 24.46
C ASP A 19 30.13 20.75 24.73
N ARG A 20 29.21 20.40 23.84
CA ARG A 20 27.77 20.73 23.91
C ARG A 20 26.92 19.53 24.36
N VAL A 21 27.54 18.36 24.50
CA VAL A 21 26.84 17.10 24.73
C VAL A 21 26.82 16.81 26.22
N HIS A 22 25.61 16.65 26.75
CA HIS A 22 25.38 16.42 28.17
C HIS A 22 24.36 15.30 28.36
N LEU A 23 24.49 14.57 29.48
CA LEU A 23 23.41 13.70 29.94
C LEU A 23 22.47 14.51 30.82
N GLY A 24 21.20 14.51 30.45
CA GLY A 24 20.12 15.00 31.29
C GLY A 24 19.44 13.86 32.05
N ASP A 25 18.81 14.21 33.17
CA ASP A 25 17.91 13.34 33.91
C ASP A 25 16.65 14.13 34.23
N ALA A 26 15.51 13.66 33.73
CA ALA A 26 14.20 14.20 34.05
C ALA A 26 13.26 13.05 34.40
N GLU A 27 12.60 13.14 35.55
CA GLU A 27 11.62 12.15 36.02
C GLU A 27 12.16 10.70 36.05
N GLY A 28 13.47 10.53 36.31
CA GLY A 28 14.14 9.23 36.33
C GLY A 28 14.40 8.64 34.94
N ARG A 29 14.28 9.44 33.89
CA ARG A 29 14.65 9.08 32.51
C ARG A 29 15.92 9.83 32.12
N THR A 30 16.98 9.06 31.89
CA THR A 30 18.20 9.60 31.30
C THR A 30 18.00 9.89 29.83
N PHE A 31 18.46 11.05 29.37
CA PHE A 31 18.44 11.44 27.96
C PHE A 31 19.77 12.06 27.56
N LEU A 32 20.09 12.00 26.27
CA LEU A 32 21.23 12.68 25.68
C LEU A 32 20.77 14.04 25.18
N LYS A 33 21.43 15.10 25.61
CA LYS A 33 21.12 16.49 25.26
C LYS A 33 22.27 17.10 24.49
N VAL A 34 21.97 17.79 23.40
CA VAL A 34 22.93 18.63 22.67
C VAL A 34 22.46 20.08 22.78
N ASP A 35 23.26 20.91 23.46
CA ASP A 35 22.95 22.31 23.68
C ASP A 35 23.19 23.15 22.40
N LEU A 36 22.11 23.82 21.96
CA LEU A 36 22.09 24.73 20.83
C LEU A 36 22.34 26.17 21.28
N THR A 37 22.02 27.15 20.43
CA THR A 37 22.10 28.58 20.79
C THR A 37 20.77 29.09 21.38
N GLY A 38 20.87 30.02 22.33
CA GLY A 38 19.69 30.67 22.92
C GLY A 38 18.94 29.81 23.94
N GLY A 39 19.61 28.85 24.59
CA GLY A 39 18.99 27.97 25.59
C GLY A 39 18.24 26.77 25.00
N ARG A 40 18.27 26.62 23.67
CA ARG A 40 17.58 25.54 22.95
C ARG A 40 18.37 24.24 22.97
N SER A 41 17.70 23.10 22.74
CA SER A 41 18.40 21.81 22.68
C SER A 41 17.72 20.74 21.84
N VAL A 42 18.55 19.90 21.21
CA VAL A 42 18.13 18.62 20.63
C VAL A 42 18.31 17.54 21.69
N VAL A 43 17.29 16.70 21.86
CA VAL A 43 17.29 15.62 22.84
C VAL A 43 17.06 14.28 22.16
N LEU A 44 17.91 13.31 22.47
CA LEU A 44 17.75 11.90 22.14
C LEU A 44 17.38 11.13 23.42
N LEU A 45 16.17 10.56 23.43
CA LEU A 45 15.64 9.84 24.60
C LEU A 45 14.87 8.60 24.18
N ARG A 46 14.71 7.66 25.11
CA ARG A 46 13.80 6.51 24.93
C ARG A 46 12.44 6.86 25.52
N ALA A 47 11.40 6.82 24.69
CA ALA A 47 10.03 7.06 25.10
C ALA A 47 9.13 5.88 24.76
N ARG A 48 7.99 5.83 25.45
CA ARG A 48 6.90 4.93 25.12
C ARG A 48 5.83 5.71 24.35
N LEU A 49 5.63 5.36 23.08
CA LEU A 49 4.57 5.91 22.24
C LEU A 49 3.49 4.84 22.04
N GLY A 50 2.34 5.02 22.68
CA GLY A 50 1.30 4.00 22.76
C GLY A 50 1.78 2.72 23.46
N HIS A 51 1.82 1.61 22.73
CA HIS A 51 2.23 0.30 23.26
C HIS A 51 3.68 -0.08 22.93
N ALA A 52 4.43 0.78 22.23
CA ALA A 52 5.79 0.50 21.80
C ALA A 52 6.80 1.42 22.48
N ASP A 53 7.95 0.86 22.83
CA ASP A 53 9.13 1.64 23.17
C ASP A 53 9.86 2.01 21.89
N VAL A 54 10.33 3.25 21.80
CA VAL A 54 11.03 3.81 20.64
C VAL A 54 12.12 4.79 21.09
N TRP A 55 13.08 5.03 20.22
CA TRP A 55 13.97 6.17 20.32
C TRP A 55 13.31 7.39 19.71
N VAL A 56 13.44 8.53 20.38
CA VAL A 56 12.86 9.80 19.94
C VAL A 56 13.98 10.84 19.93
N ILE A 57 14.12 11.53 18.80
CA ILE A 57 14.93 12.73 18.67
C ILE A 57 13.97 13.89 18.56
N GLU A 58 13.97 14.74 19.57
CA GLU A 58 13.06 15.87 19.71
C GLU A 58 13.87 17.17 19.77
N ASP A 59 13.38 18.19 19.07
CA ASP A 59 13.82 19.56 19.29
C ASP A 59 12.74 20.24 20.14
N LEU A 60 12.99 20.30 21.45
CA LEU A 60 11.98 20.69 22.46
C LEU A 60 11.46 22.13 22.29
N ASP A 61 12.17 22.95 21.52
CA ASP A 61 11.88 24.37 21.32
C ASP A 61 11.37 24.67 19.90
N LEU A 62 11.22 23.66 19.03
CA LEU A 62 10.73 23.81 17.67
C LEU A 62 9.36 23.18 17.48
N ASP A 63 8.56 23.81 16.62
CA ASP A 63 7.25 23.30 16.20
C ASP A 63 7.31 22.08 15.24
N SER A 64 8.40 21.32 15.30
CA SER A 64 8.68 20.22 14.36
C SER A 64 8.26 18.88 14.94
N ALA A 65 7.77 17.98 14.08
CA ALA A 65 7.52 16.60 14.47
C ALA A 65 8.84 15.91 14.86
N PRO A 66 8.86 15.11 15.93
CA PRO A 66 10.06 14.44 16.39
C PRO A 66 10.43 13.27 15.45
N SER A 67 11.71 12.98 15.35
CA SER A 67 12.18 11.79 14.64
C SER A 67 12.01 10.56 15.54
N VAL A 68 11.26 9.57 15.10
CA VAL A 68 11.01 8.35 15.87
C VAL A 68 11.67 7.15 15.21
N TRP A 69 12.35 6.32 16.01
CA TRP A 69 13.15 5.21 15.52
C TRP A 69 12.88 3.92 16.34
N PRO A 70 12.94 2.73 15.72
CA PRO A 70 12.84 1.46 16.43
C PRO A 70 13.89 1.32 17.54
N VAL A 71 13.57 0.61 18.62
CA VAL A 71 14.56 0.29 19.69
C VAL A 71 15.73 -0.58 19.22
N THR A 72 15.59 -1.22 18.05
CA THR A 72 16.63 -2.03 17.40
C THR A 72 17.56 -1.18 16.52
N THR A 73 17.33 0.13 16.41
CA THR A 73 18.18 1.03 15.61
C THR A 73 19.59 1.05 16.19
N PRO A 74 20.64 0.89 15.37
CA PRO A 74 22.03 0.98 15.81
C PRO A 74 22.37 2.33 16.47
N ASP A 75 23.25 2.29 17.47
CA ASP A 75 23.66 3.47 18.25
C ASP A 75 24.33 4.55 17.38
N ASP A 76 25.12 4.14 16.38
CA ASP A 76 25.78 5.03 15.42
C ASP A 76 24.76 5.80 14.57
N VAL A 77 23.70 5.13 14.09
CA VAL A 77 22.61 5.78 13.35
C VAL A 77 21.87 6.81 14.23
N LEU A 78 21.59 6.47 15.49
CA LEU A 78 20.89 7.37 16.41
C LEU A 78 21.70 8.64 16.72
N VAL A 79 23.02 8.49 16.95
CA VAL A 79 23.87 9.66 17.22
C VAL A 79 24.12 10.49 15.97
N ASP A 80 24.23 9.86 14.79
CA ASP A 80 24.38 10.57 13.51
C ASP A 80 23.11 11.37 13.18
N ALA A 81 21.93 10.83 13.46
CA ALA A 81 20.66 11.54 13.33
C ALA A 81 20.56 12.73 14.30
N ALA A 82 20.95 12.55 15.57
CA ALA A 82 20.95 13.61 16.56
C ALA A 82 21.97 14.72 16.22
N HIS A 83 23.16 14.33 15.74
CA HIS A 83 24.16 15.25 15.23
C HIS A 83 23.61 16.03 14.02
N ALA A 84 23.00 15.37 13.03
CA ALA A 84 22.45 16.04 11.87
C ALA A 84 21.41 17.11 12.26
N ALA A 85 20.49 16.77 13.18
CA ALA A 85 19.51 17.71 13.72
C ALA A 85 20.17 18.91 14.41
N ALA A 86 21.13 18.66 15.31
CA ALA A 86 21.82 19.73 16.01
C ALA A 86 22.65 20.62 15.08
N SER A 87 23.38 20.03 14.14
CA SER A 87 24.23 20.74 13.18
C SER A 87 23.42 21.59 12.20
N ALA A 88 22.26 21.12 11.75
CA ALA A 88 21.32 21.91 10.95
C ALA A 88 20.87 23.17 11.71
N HIS A 89 20.48 23.01 12.98
CA HIS A 89 20.06 24.13 13.82
C HIS A 89 21.20 25.12 14.11
N LEU A 90 22.41 24.62 14.43
CA LEU A 90 23.57 25.45 14.73
C LEU A 90 24.04 26.26 13.50
N SER A 91 23.89 25.71 12.30
CA SER A 91 24.25 26.38 11.05
C SER A 91 23.13 27.25 10.47
N GLY A 92 21.89 27.11 10.95
CA GLY A 92 20.71 27.78 10.40
C GLY A 92 20.33 27.26 9.00
N LEU A 93 20.80 26.07 8.64
CA LEU A 93 20.50 25.41 7.36
C LEU A 93 19.39 24.37 7.54
N PRO A 94 18.59 24.09 6.49
CA PRO A 94 17.67 22.95 6.51
C PRO A 94 18.41 21.64 6.79
N LEU A 95 17.74 20.72 7.47
CA LEU A 95 18.26 19.37 7.69
C LEU A 95 18.55 18.72 6.33
N PRO A 96 19.74 18.14 6.09
CA PRO A 96 20.03 17.52 4.80
C PRO A 96 19.32 16.17 4.66
N SER A 97 19.10 15.75 3.42
CA SER A 97 18.71 14.37 3.09
C SER A 97 19.85 13.41 3.44
N PRO A 98 19.57 12.20 3.97
CA PRO A 98 18.26 11.57 4.17
C PRO A 98 17.57 11.94 5.51
N TRP A 99 18.26 12.64 6.41
CA TRP A 99 17.82 12.89 7.79
C TRP A 99 16.55 13.74 7.88
N ARG A 100 16.34 14.68 6.96
CA ARG A 100 15.10 15.46 6.85
C ARG A 100 13.85 14.62 6.60
N TRP A 101 14.04 13.41 6.09
CA TRP A 101 13.00 12.43 5.84
C TRP A 101 12.95 11.35 6.92
N HIS A 102 13.69 11.53 8.02
CA HIS A 102 13.83 10.57 9.12
C HIS A 102 14.38 9.20 8.68
N GLU A 103 15.23 9.20 7.65
CA GLU A 103 15.89 8.02 7.11
C GLU A 103 17.39 8.04 7.41
N SER A 104 17.98 6.86 7.60
CA SER A 104 19.40 6.70 7.94
C SER A 104 20.30 6.71 6.71
N GLU A 105 19.78 6.34 5.55
CA GLU A 105 20.53 6.17 4.31
C GLU A 105 19.77 6.79 3.13
N PRO A 106 20.48 7.37 2.15
CA PRO A 106 19.88 7.76 0.89
C PRO A 106 19.28 6.54 0.17
N SER A 107 18.13 6.74 -0.46
CA SER A 107 17.44 5.73 -1.26
C SER A 107 16.70 6.38 -2.42
N GLU A 108 16.21 5.56 -3.34
CA GLU A 108 15.43 6.03 -4.49
C GLU A 108 14.18 6.83 -4.05
N VAL A 109 13.64 6.54 -2.86
CA VAL A 109 12.47 7.23 -2.32
C VAL A 109 12.82 8.55 -1.63
N THR A 110 13.99 8.67 -1.01
CA THR A 110 14.45 9.96 -0.45
C THR A 110 14.84 10.92 -1.57
N GLU A 111 15.44 10.41 -2.64
CA GLU A 111 15.68 11.20 -3.87
C GLU A 111 14.36 11.67 -4.47
N LEU A 112 13.34 10.81 -4.54
CA LEU A 112 12.01 11.20 -5.00
C LEU A 112 11.40 12.29 -4.13
N ALA A 113 11.53 12.17 -2.81
CA ALA A 113 11.06 13.16 -1.85
C ALA A 113 11.74 14.52 -2.07
N ASP A 114 13.07 14.52 -2.23
CA ASP A 114 13.83 15.74 -2.49
C ASP A 114 13.40 16.41 -3.80
N LEU A 115 13.15 15.65 -4.87
CA LEU A 115 12.67 16.18 -6.14
C LEU A 115 11.26 16.77 -6.04
N LEU A 116 10.35 16.10 -5.32
CA LEU A 116 8.97 16.58 -5.14
C LEU A 116 8.94 17.85 -4.27
N ASP A 117 9.68 17.86 -3.16
CA ASP A 117 9.81 19.01 -2.27
C ASP A 117 10.42 20.22 -2.99
N ALA A 118 11.44 20.01 -3.84
CA ALA A 118 12.01 21.06 -4.67
C ALA A 118 11.02 21.65 -5.70
N GLN A 119 9.96 20.93 -6.05
CA GLN A 119 8.85 21.41 -6.89
C GLN A 119 7.67 21.98 -6.07
N GLY A 120 7.82 22.10 -4.74
CA GLY A 120 6.79 22.63 -3.85
C GLY A 120 5.68 21.63 -3.49
N VAL A 121 5.86 20.34 -3.78
CA VAL A 121 4.92 19.30 -3.37
C VAL A 121 5.13 18.97 -1.89
N ARG A 122 4.05 18.94 -1.10
CA ARG A 122 4.13 18.62 0.33
C ARG A 122 4.33 17.12 0.51
N VAL A 123 5.57 16.72 0.77
CA VAL A 123 5.89 15.33 1.16
C VAL A 123 5.52 15.13 2.63
N LEU A 124 4.62 14.18 2.87
CA LEU A 124 4.08 13.90 4.20
C LEU A 124 4.86 12.80 4.90
N ARG A 125 5.28 11.79 4.14
CA ARG A 125 5.99 10.64 4.69
C ARG A 125 6.94 10.03 3.68
N VAL A 126 8.10 9.62 4.18
CA VAL A 126 9.05 8.77 3.49
C VAL A 126 9.35 7.59 4.43
N ALA A 127 9.38 6.38 3.90
CA ALA A 127 9.70 5.19 4.66
C ALA A 127 10.43 4.17 3.78
N ALA A 128 11.72 4.00 4.02
CA ALA A 128 12.58 2.97 3.44
C ALA A 128 13.06 2.03 4.55
N SER A 129 14.07 2.47 5.30
CA SER A 129 14.68 1.72 6.40
C SER A 129 13.97 2.04 7.72
N ASN A 130 13.68 3.32 7.98
CA ASN A 130 12.88 3.72 9.12
C ASN A 130 11.38 3.67 8.77
N ARG A 131 10.62 2.87 9.52
CA ARG A 131 9.16 2.74 9.33
C ARG A 131 8.36 3.32 10.46
N CYS A 132 9.01 3.85 11.47
CA CYS A 132 8.37 4.44 12.63
C CYS A 132 8.12 5.92 12.38
N PHE A 133 6.92 6.39 12.72
CA PHE A 133 6.61 7.81 12.65
C PHE A 133 5.61 8.19 13.73
N PRO A 134 5.76 9.41 14.30
CA PRO A 134 4.77 9.95 15.22
C PRO A 134 3.54 10.44 14.46
N TYR A 135 2.37 10.34 15.08
CA TYR A 135 1.15 11.01 14.62
C TYR A 135 0.26 11.37 15.80
N GLY A 136 -0.75 12.21 15.55
CA GLY A 136 -1.59 12.76 16.61
C GLY A 136 -0.93 13.95 17.30
N PRO A 137 -1.60 14.51 18.33
CA PRO A 137 -1.20 15.78 18.89
C PRO A 137 0.04 15.70 19.78
N ARG A 138 0.77 16.81 19.88
CA ARG A 138 2.01 16.96 20.68
C ARG A 138 1.93 16.42 22.10
N HIS A 139 0.81 16.63 22.77
CA HIS A 139 0.61 16.25 24.16
C HIS A 139 0.22 14.78 24.34
N ALA A 140 -0.12 14.08 23.25
CA ALA A 140 -0.48 12.66 23.25
C ALA A 140 -0.03 11.96 21.95
N PRO A 141 1.27 11.98 21.63
CA PRO A 141 1.78 11.42 20.39
C PRO A 141 1.58 9.92 20.35
N LYS A 142 1.15 9.42 19.21
CA LYS A 142 0.99 7.99 18.92
C LYS A 142 2.07 7.55 17.95
N LEU A 143 2.49 6.30 18.07
CA LEU A 143 3.36 5.68 17.10
C LEU A 143 2.51 5.00 16.04
N ASP A 144 2.78 5.28 14.79
CA ASP A 144 2.42 4.36 13.72
C ASP A 144 3.68 3.77 13.11
N VAL A 145 3.51 2.56 12.61
CA VAL A 145 4.53 1.86 11.83
C VAL A 145 3.96 1.71 10.44
N VAL A 146 4.71 2.13 9.42
CA VAL A 146 4.26 2.03 8.02
C VAL A 146 4.13 0.54 7.72
N GLY A 147 2.91 0.05 7.86
CA GLY A 147 2.54 -1.35 7.81
C GLY A 147 2.19 -1.76 6.39
N GLY A 148 2.65 -2.96 6.04
CA GLY A 148 2.31 -3.66 4.80
C GLY A 148 3.45 -4.46 4.18
N GLY A 149 4.22 -5.15 5.02
CA GLY A 149 5.02 -6.37 4.76
C GLY A 149 6.01 -6.50 3.59
N ARG A 150 5.92 -5.75 2.49
CA ARG A 150 6.66 -6.09 1.25
C ARG A 150 7.13 -4.94 0.41
N ALA A 151 6.49 -3.76 0.43
CA ALA A 151 7.09 -2.61 -0.27
C ALA A 151 8.46 -2.31 0.36
N ARG A 152 9.51 -2.23 -0.46
CA ARG A 152 10.88 -1.90 -0.04
C ARG A 152 10.94 -0.47 0.49
N ALA A 153 10.26 0.44 -0.20
CA ALA A 153 10.18 1.85 0.16
C ALA A 153 8.81 2.45 -0.22
N ILE A 154 8.36 3.45 0.54
CA ILE A 154 7.09 4.15 0.36
C ILE A 154 7.31 5.66 0.53
N LEU A 155 6.64 6.45 -0.31
CA LEU A 155 6.47 7.89 -0.16
C LEU A 155 4.99 8.22 -0.21
N GLU A 156 4.55 9.09 0.69
CA GLU A 156 3.21 9.68 0.70
C GLU A 156 3.35 11.20 0.57
N ALA A 157 2.62 11.78 -0.38
CA ALA A 157 2.66 13.21 -0.67
C ALA A 157 1.27 13.76 -1.00
N GLU A 158 1.08 15.02 -0.68
CA GLU A 158 -0.13 15.78 -0.97
C GLU A 158 0.12 16.68 -2.18
N LEU A 159 -0.67 16.47 -3.22
CA LEU A 159 -0.79 17.37 -4.37
C LEU A 159 -2.09 18.18 -4.24
N PRO A 160 -2.22 19.32 -4.95
CA PRO A 160 -3.37 20.21 -4.80
C PRO A 160 -4.75 19.55 -4.95
N GLU A 161 -4.86 18.48 -5.73
CA GLU A 161 -6.14 17.81 -6.07
C GLU A 161 -6.16 16.33 -5.69
N ALA A 162 -5.07 15.81 -5.11
CA ALA A 162 -4.94 14.38 -4.85
C ALA A 162 -3.89 14.07 -3.79
N PHE A 163 -4.12 12.97 -3.08
CA PHE A 163 -3.08 12.33 -2.28
C PHE A 163 -2.43 11.23 -3.12
N VAL A 164 -1.10 11.15 -3.06
CA VAL A 164 -0.34 10.15 -3.80
C VAL A 164 0.48 9.31 -2.86
N ARG A 165 0.45 7.99 -3.10
CA ARG A 165 1.35 7.02 -2.50
C ARG A 165 2.19 6.37 -3.58
N VAL A 166 3.49 6.62 -3.54
CA VAL A 166 4.48 5.96 -4.37
C VAL A 166 5.09 4.81 -3.58
N SER A 167 5.09 3.60 -4.14
CA SER A 167 5.70 2.43 -3.50
C SER A 167 6.68 1.74 -4.45
N LEU A 168 7.89 1.48 -3.95
CA LEU A 168 8.87 0.61 -4.62
C LEU A 168 8.71 -0.80 -4.08
N LYS A 169 8.10 -1.68 -4.87
CA LYS A 169 7.76 -3.06 -4.51
C LYS A 169 8.81 -4.04 -5.08
N PRO A 170 9.29 -5.04 -4.33
CA PRO A 170 10.36 -5.94 -4.77
C PRO A 170 10.06 -6.66 -6.08
N THR A 171 8.82 -7.10 -6.29
CA THR A 171 8.47 -7.93 -7.46
C THR A 171 7.79 -7.15 -8.58
N LEU A 172 7.17 -6.01 -8.27
CA LEU A 172 6.45 -5.16 -9.24
C LEU A 172 7.23 -3.90 -9.65
N GLY A 173 8.23 -3.49 -8.88
CA GLY A 173 8.92 -2.21 -9.07
C GLY A 173 8.09 -1.04 -8.56
N TRP A 174 8.11 0.07 -9.29
CA TRP A 174 7.36 1.28 -8.96
C TRP A 174 5.86 1.10 -9.18
N THR A 175 5.09 1.51 -8.18
CA THR A 175 3.64 1.66 -8.26
C THR A 175 3.28 3.04 -7.71
N VAL A 176 2.31 3.69 -8.35
CA VAL A 176 1.80 4.99 -7.92
C VAL A 176 0.30 4.86 -7.76
N ASP A 177 -0.14 4.94 -6.51
CA ASP A 177 -1.54 4.89 -6.13
C ASP A 177 -1.99 6.32 -5.80
N VAL A 178 -3.16 6.73 -6.30
CA VAL A 178 -3.71 8.08 -6.16
C VAL A 178 -5.06 7.98 -5.49
N HIS A 179 -5.28 8.83 -4.50
CA HIS A 179 -6.58 9.02 -3.89
C HIS A 179 -7.07 10.44 -4.19
N SER A 180 -8.18 10.55 -4.92
CA SER A 180 -8.82 11.83 -5.17
C SER A 180 -10.12 11.96 -4.37
N PRO A 181 -10.37 13.13 -3.75
CA PRO A 181 -11.68 13.44 -3.18
C PRO A 181 -12.83 13.36 -4.19
N ALA A 182 -12.55 13.50 -5.50
CA ALA A 182 -13.57 13.52 -6.54
C ALA A 182 -14.32 12.19 -6.69
N TRP A 183 -13.63 11.05 -6.51
CA TRP A 183 -14.23 9.71 -6.57
C TRP A 183 -14.18 8.96 -5.25
N ASP A 184 -13.58 9.53 -4.20
CA ASP A 184 -13.57 8.98 -2.84
C ASP A 184 -13.07 7.53 -2.81
N GLY A 185 -11.87 7.32 -3.36
CA GLY A 185 -11.25 6.01 -3.50
C GLY A 185 -9.82 6.07 -4.02
N TRP A 186 -9.13 4.93 -3.92
CA TRP A 186 -7.79 4.75 -4.47
C TRP A 186 -7.86 4.20 -5.90
N SER A 187 -7.12 4.80 -6.82
CA SER A 187 -6.85 4.27 -8.16
C SER A 187 -5.34 4.14 -8.38
N ARG A 188 -4.91 3.39 -9.38
CA ARG A 188 -3.48 3.25 -9.75
C ARG A 188 -3.18 3.93 -11.08
N ILE A 189 -2.06 4.65 -11.15
CA ILE A 189 -1.53 5.18 -12.40
C ILE A 189 -0.83 4.06 -13.17
N ASP A 190 -1.18 3.89 -14.46
CA ASP A 190 -0.38 3.10 -15.38
C ASP A 190 0.88 3.88 -15.79
N LEU A 191 1.96 3.67 -15.02
CA LEU A 191 3.27 4.25 -15.31
C LEU A 191 3.81 3.85 -16.69
N GLY A 192 3.47 2.65 -17.19
CA GLY A 192 3.86 2.19 -18.52
C GLY A 192 3.29 3.07 -19.59
N TRP A 193 1.98 3.25 -19.54
CA TRP A 193 1.27 4.12 -20.47
C TRP A 193 1.77 5.57 -20.36
N CYS A 194 1.80 6.14 -19.16
CA CYS A 194 2.14 7.54 -18.94
C CYS A 194 3.59 7.89 -19.33
N LEU A 195 4.56 6.99 -19.07
CA LEU A 195 5.98 7.27 -19.31
C LEU A 195 6.51 6.73 -20.63
N ARG A 196 5.85 5.73 -21.23
CA ARG A 196 6.37 5.00 -22.40
C ARG A 196 5.34 4.86 -23.52
N GLY A 197 4.10 5.31 -23.34
CA GLY A 197 3.00 5.14 -24.30
C GLY A 197 2.58 3.69 -24.50
N ARG A 198 2.89 2.80 -23.54
CA ARG A 198 2.48 1.39 -23.57
C ARG A 198 2.33 0.81 -22.17
N SER A 199 1.20 0.20 -21.90
CA SER A 199 0.92 -0.46 -20.63
C SER A 199 1.80 -1.67 -20.39
N PHE A 200 2.03 -2.00 -19.12
CA PHE A 200 2.63 -3.28 -18.73
C PHE A 200 1.52 -4.24 -18.28
N PRO A 201 1.67 -5.56 -18.56
CA PRO A 201 0.69 -6.54 -18.07
C PRO A 201 0.59 -6.60 -16.55
N VAL A 202 1.67 -6.28 -15.84
CA VAL A 202 1.68 -6.22 -14.37
C VAL A 202 1.43 -4.80 -13.89
N PRO A 203 0.79 -4.61 -12.72
CA PRO A 203 0.48 -3.29 -12.18
C PRO A 203 1.64 -2.32 -11.91
N GLY A 204 2.87 -2.83 -11.83
CA GLY A 204 4.03 -2.03 -11.50
C GLY A 204 4.99 -1.88 -12.68
N MET A 205 5.75 -0.80 -12.66
CA MET A 205 6.84 -0.57 -13.58
C MET A 205 8.16 -1.05 -12.96
N PRO A 206 8.91 -1.97 -13.61
CA PRO A 206 10.21 -2.40 -13.11
C PRO A 206 11.14 -1.22 -12.85
N SER A 207 11.87 -1.22 -11.73
CA SER A 207 12.72 -0.09 -11.31
C SER A 207 13.77 0.29 -12.35
N ALA A 208 14.28 -0.68 -13.14
CA ALA A 208 15.22 -0.41 -14.23
C ALA A 208 14.58 0.30 -15.45
N LYS A 209 13.25 0.42 -15.51
CA LYS A 209 12.51 1.00 -16.65
C LYS A 209 11.95 2.40 -16.38
N ALA A 210 12.04 2.92 -15.16
CA ALA A 210 11.73 4.30 -14.81
C ALA A 210 12.78 4.87 -13.84
N SER A 211 13.27 6.06 -14.17
CA SER A 211 14.07 6.85 -13.24
C SER A 211 13.18 7.59 -12.23
N VAL A 212 13.76 7.91 -11.08
CA VAL A 212 13.09 8.70 -10.02
C VAL A 212 12.65 10.07 -10.56
N ARG A 213 13.45 10.67 -11.43
CA ARG A 213 13.15 11.95 -12.09
C ARG A 213 11.93 11.87 -13.02
N GLU A 214 11.77 10.81 -13.79
CA GLU A 214 10.60 10.65 -14.65
C GLU A 214 9.30 10.51 -13.84
N ILE A 215 9.38 9.81 -12.70
CA ILE A 215 8.24 9.66 -11.79
C ILE A 215 7.91 11.01 -11.16
N SER A 216 8.90 11.78 -10.69
CA SER A 216 8.64 13.11 -10.12
C SER A 216 8.04 14.08 -11.15
N GLU A 217 8.57 14.09 -12.38
CA GLU A 217 8.06 14.91 -13.47
C GLU A 217 6.61 14.54 -13.84
N LEU A 218 6.26 13.24 -13.86
CA LEU A 218 4.89 12.79 -14.09
C LEU A 218 3.94 13.25 -12.98
N LEU A 219 4.34 13.09 -11.72
CA LEU A 219 3.52 13.52 -10.58
C LEU A 219 3.31 15.04 -10.59
N CYS A 220 4.33 15.82 -10.93
CA CYS A 220 4.20 17.28 -10.98
C CYS A 220 3.33 17.80 -12.12
N ARG A 221 3.07 17.00 -13.18
CA ARG A 221 2.11 17.36 -14.23
C ARG A 221 0.65 17.28 -13.76
N GLY A 222 0.38 16.58 -12.67
CA GLY A 222 -0.95 16.49 -12.06
C GLY A 222 -1.95 15.58 -12.80
N PRO A 223 -3.21 15.54 -12.33
CA PRO A 223 -4.23 14.56 -12.76
C PRO A 223 -4.49 14.48 -14.26
N GLN A 224 -4.36 15.60 -14.97
CA GLN A 224 -4.56 15.65 -16.44
C GLN A 224 -3.56 14.76 -17.20
N ALA A 225 -2.42 14.44 -16.60
CA ALA A 225 -1.38 13.61 -17.20
C ALA A 225 -1.41 12.15 -16.73
N TRP A 226 -2.30 11.78 -15.79
CA TRP A 226 -2.24 10.48 -15.13
C TRP A 226 -3.13 9.39 -15.76
N ASP A 227 -4.00 9.77 -16.71
CA ASP A 227 -4.92 8.87 -17.42
C ASP A 227 -5.60 7.84 -16.48
N ILE A 228 -6.26 8.36 -15.44
CA ILE A 228 -6.88 7.55 -14.37
C ILE A 228 -8.40 7.49 -14.57
N GLU A 229 -8.95 6.29 -14.58
CA GLU A 229 -10.39 6.06 -14.42
C GLU A 229 -10.76 5.93 -12.92
N PRO A 230 -11.99 6.35 -12.53
CA PRO A 230 -12.45 6.23 -11.14
C PRO A 230 -12.45 4.77 -10.68
N ALA A 231 -11.95 4.51 -9.47
CA ALA A 231 -11.92 3.17 -8.92
C ALA A 231 -13.33 2.59 -8.75
N TRP A 232 -13.46 1.30 -9.06
CA TRP A 232 -14.64 0.50 -8.79
C TRP A 232 -14.97 0.49 -7.30
N LYS A 233 -16.27 0.64 -7.00
CA LYS A 233 -16.81 0.50 -5.66
C LYS A 233 -17.70 -0.74 -5.62
N PRO A 234 -17.49 -1.68 -4.69
CA PRO A 234 -18.39 -2.81 -4.56
C PRO A 234 -19.82 -2.31 -4.31
N PRO A 235 -20.85 -2.97 -4.88
CA PRO A 235 -22.23 -2.68 -4.54
C PRO A 235 -22.40 -2.80 -3.03
N ARG A 236 -22.77 -1.70 -2.36
CA ARG A 236 -23.09 -1.77 -0.93
C ARG A 236 -24.34 -2.64 -0.77
N PRO A 237 -24.36 -3.62 0.16
CA PRO A 237 -25.62 -4.20 0.59
C PRO A 237 -26.50 -3.05 1.11
N ASP A 238 -27.65 -2.85 0.49
CA ASP A 238 -28.49 -1.65 0.65
C ASP A 238 -28.58 -1.15 2.10
N THR A 239 -28.15 0.10 2.31
CA THR A 239 -28.73 0.88 3.39
C THR A 239 -30.15 1.19 2.94
N LEU A 240 -31.11 0.45 3.49
CA LEU A 240 -32.56 0.61 3.25
C LEU A 240 -32.93 2.09 3.17
N LEU A 241 -33.03 2.64 1.96
CA LEU A 241 -33.77 3.87 1.74
C LEU A 241 -35.24 3.54 2.00
N PRO A 242 -35.97 4.38 2.76
CA PRO A 242 -37.40 4.18 2.94
C PRO A 242 -38.07 4.23 1.56
N PRO A 243 -39.10 3.39 1.31
CA PRO A 243 -39.68 3.27 -0.02
C PRO A 243 -40.36 4.58 -0.39
N GLU A 244 -39.76 5.33 -1.31
CA GLU A 244 -40.49 6.34 -2.06
C GLU A 244 -41.56 5.62 -2.88
N SER A 245 -42.80 6.02 -2.61
CA SER A 245 -44.00 5.42 -3.17
C SER A 245 -44.11 5.84 -4.63
N VAL A 246 -43.55 5.04 -5.53
CA VAL A 246 -43.84 5.17 -6.98
C VAL A 246 -45.00 4.23 -7.32
N PRO A 247 -46.03 4.69 -8.06
CA PRO A 247 -47.27 3.93 -8.24
C PRO A 247 -47.03 2.65 -9.04
N ALA A 248 -47.39 1.52 -8.42
CA ALA A 248 -47.55 0.24 -9.09
C ALA A 248 -48.65 0.34 -10.14
N LEU A 249 -48.30 0.46 -11.43
CA LEU A 249 -49.11 0.08 -12.61
C LEU A 249 -48.42 0.52 -13.91
N GLN A 250 -47.31 -0.12 -14.34
CA GLN A 250 -46.99 -0.28 -15.78
C GLN A 250 -45.79 -1.16 -16.18
N GLU A 251 -45.28 -2.07 -15.35
CA GLU A 251 -44.19 -3.01 -15.77
C GLU A 251 -44.62 -4.48 -15.93
N ALA A 252 -45.92 -4.75 -16.03
CA ALA A 252 -46.43 -6.11 -16.16
C ALA A 252 -46.55 -6.62 -17.62
N LEU A 253 -45.75 -6.11 -18.58
CA LEU A 253 -45.86 -6.54 -19.99
C LEU A 253 -44.57 -6.92 -20.71
N PHE A 254 -43.40 -6.87 -20.04
CA PHE A 254 -42.17 -7.43 -20.60
C PHE A 254 -41.38 -8.21 -19.55
N THR A 255 -41.94 -9.33 -19.09
CA THR A 255 -41.12 -10.42 -18.57
C THR A 255 -40.35 -11.01 -19.75
N VAL A 256 -39.18 -10.43 -20.05
CA VAL A 256 -38.15 -11.15 -20.79
C VAL A 256 -37.84 -12.35 -19.91
N ALA A 257 -38.22 -13.54 -20.36
CA ALA A 257 -37.80 -14.77 -19.73
C ALA A 257 -36.27 -14.70 -19.67
N ARG A 258 -35.72 -14.59 -18.46
CA ARG A 258 -34.29 -14.72 -18.21
C ARG A 258 -33.94 -16.09 -18.75
N GLU A 259 -33.33 -16.14 -19.93
CA GLU A 259 -32.87 -17.39 -20.52
C GLU A 259 -32.03 -18.05 -19.44
N GLN A 260 -32.41 -19.26 -19.05
CA GLN A 260 -31.60 -20.09 -18.18
C GLN A 260 -30.36 -20.47 -18.99
N GLU A 261 -29.40 -19.55 -19.06
CA GLU A 261 -28.05 -19.87 -19.49
C GLU A 261 -27.57 -20.98 -18.55
N ALA A 262 -27.20 -22.11 -19.15
CA ALA A 262 -26.59 -23.20 -18.40
C ALA A 262 -25.35 -22.65 -17.68
N GLU A 263 -25.31 -22.80 -16.37
CA GLU A 263 -24.25 -22.24 -15.54
C GLU A 263 -22.88 -22.77 -15.98
N PRO A 264 -21.88 -21.89 -16.17
CA PRO A 264 -20.55 -22.32 -16.62
C PRO A 264 -19.87 -23.25 -15.60
N ASP A 265 -19.16 -24.27 -16.10
CA ASP A 265 -18.43 -25.24 -15.27
C ASP A 265 -17.46 -24.61 -14.26
N TRP A 266 -16.86 -23.46 -14.61
CA TRP A 266 -15.94 -22.72 -13.73
C TRP A 266 -16.66 -22.08 -12.53
N PHE A 267 -17.94 -21.74 -12.67
CA PHE A 267 -18.74 -21.05 -11.65
C PHE A 267 -19.56 -22.02 -10.78
N THR A 268 -19.93 -23.19 -11.31
CA THR A 268 -20.71 -24.21 -10.60
C THR A 268 -20.12 -24.58 -9.24
N GLY A 269 -18.79 -24.66 -9.14
CA GLY A 269 -18.15 -24.95 -7.87
C GLY A 269 -18.16 -23.79 -6.88
N PHE A 270 -18.16 -22.53 -7.36
CA PHE A 270 -18.33 -21.35 -6.53
C PHE A 270 -19.76 -21.29 -5.97
N LEU A 271 -20.78 -21.50 -6.81
CA LEU A 271 -22.18 -21.59 -6.37
C LEU A 271 -22.39 -22.64 -5.29
N ARG A 272 -21.83 -23.84 -5.43
CA ARG A 272 -21.90 -24.88 -4.39
C ARG A 272 -21.28 -24.47 -3.06
N LEU A 273 -20.33 -23.55 -3.07
CA LEU A 273 -19.76 -22.98 -1.86
C LEU A 273 -20.65 -21.87 -1.28
N TRP A 274 -21.26 -21.04 -2.13
CA TRP A 274 -22.25 -20.02 -1.74
C TRP A 274 -23.53 -20.65 -1.15
N ASP A 275 -24.05 -21.72 -1.78
CA ASP A 275 -25.25 -22.44 -1.34
C ASP A 275 -25.05 -23.19 -0.02
N ALA A 276 -23.86 -23.74 0.22
CA ALA A 276 -23.56 -24.47 1.45
C ALA A 276 -23.60 -23.59 2.70
N ASP A 277 -23.32 -22.29 2.56
CA ASP A 277 -23.32 -21.30 3.64
C ASP A 277 -24.70 -20.62 3.79
N ALA A 278 -25.50 -20.51 2.71
CA ALA A 278 -26.87 -20.00 2.75
C ALA A 278 -27.81 -20.82 3.66
N VAL A 279 -27.51 -22.11 3.86
CA VAL A 279 -28.24 -22.96 4.83
C VAL A 279 -27.99 -22.55 6.28
N SER A 280 -26.96 -21.75 6.56
CA SER A 280 -26.57 -21.31 7.92
C SER A 280 -26.93 -19.85 8.26
N ALA A 281 -27.29 -19.01 7.28
CA ALA A 281 -27.57 -17.59 7.50
C ALA A 281 -29.04 -17.24 7.21
N HIS A 282 -29.84 -17.01 8.26
CA HIS A 282 -31.20 -16.44 8.16
C HIS A 282 -31.15 -14.91 7.97
N HIS A 283 -30.58 -14.43 6.87
CA HIS A 283 -30.72 -13.02 6.45
C HIS A 283 -31.33 -12.96 5.05
N GLY A 284 -32.21 -11.98 4.87
CA GLY A 284 -33.16 -11.88 3.77
C GLY A 284 -32.55 -11.99 2.37
N THR A 285 -33.39 -12.43 1.44
CA THR A 285 -33.18 -12.61 0.01
C THR A 285 -32.59 -11.37 -0.68
N ALA A 286 -31.27 -11.18 -0.59
CA ALA A 286 -30.49 -10.65 -1.70
C ALA A 286 -30.25 -11.83 -2.66
N GLY A 287 -30.62 -11.68 -3.93
CA GLY A 287 -30.36 -12.73 -4.93
C GLY A 287 -28.87 -13.04 -4.98
N LEU A 288 -28.51 -14.32 -5.11
CA LEU A 288 -27.13 -14.71 -5.37
C LEU A 288 -26.66 -14.02 -6.66
N PRO A 289 -25.46 -13.40 -6.68
CA PRO A 289 -24.93 -12.75 -7.86
C PRO A 289 -24.73 -13.79 -8.98
N SER A 290 -25.03 -13.39 -10.21
CA SER A 290 -24.86 -14.27 -11.37
C SER A 290 -23.38 -14.50 -11.71
N ALA A 291 -23.08 -15.55 -12.47
CA ALA A 291 -21.71 -15.85 -12.91
C ALA A 291 -21.07 -14.67 -13.65
N SER A 292 -21.86 -13.99 -14.47
CA SER A 292 -21.44 -12.82 -15.23
C SER A 292 -21.16 -11.63 -14.32
N GLU A 293 -22.04 -11.35 -13.33
CA GLU A 293 -21.83 -10.27 -12.36
C GLU A 293 -20.56 -10.47 -11.54
N VAL A 294 -20.26 -11.72 -11.12
CA VAL A 294 -19.02 -12.02 -10.39
C VAL A 294 -17.79 -11.85 -11.29
N ALA A 295 -17.85 -12.31 -12.53
CA ALA A 295 -16.75 -12.16 -13.47
C ALA A 295 -16.47 -10.69 -13.81
N GLU A 296 -17.51 -9.90 -14.05
CA GLU A 296 -17.43 -8.46 -14.30
C GLU A 296 -16.79 -7.73 -13.11
N ALA A 297 -17.29 -7.98 -11.89
CA ALA A 297 -16.72 -7.39 -10.68
C ALA A 297 -15.25 -7.79 -10.44
N VAL A 298 -14.85 -9.01 -10.81
CA VAL A 298 -13.44 -9.44 -10.72
C VAL A 298 -12.59 -8.78 -11.80
N LEU A 299 -13.12 -8.63 -13.02
CA LEU A 299 -12.43 -7.92 -14.11
C LEU A 299 -12.18 -6.46 -13.73
N GLU A 300 -13.20 -5.76 -13.25
CA GLU A 300 -13.09 -4.36 -12.81
C GLU A 300 -12.06 -4.21 -11.68
N GLN A 301 -12.10 -5.08 -10.68
CA GLN A 301 -11.10 -5.07 -9.61
C GLN A 301 -9.69 -5.36 -10.13
N LEU A 302 -9.48 -6.29 -11.06
CA LEU A 302 -8.16 -6.53 -11.64
C LEU A 302 -7.66 -5.30 -12.42
N THR A 303 -8.55 -4.62 -13.16
CA THR A 303 -8.24 -3.36 -13.85
C THR A 303 -7.82 -2.28 -12.87
N ASP A 304 -8.57 -2.07 -11.77
CA ASP A 304 -8.24 -1.12 -10.69
C ASP A 304 -6.91 -1.44 -10.00
N LEU A 305 -6.61 -2.73 -9.84
CA LEU A 305 -5.33 -3.17 -9.33
C LEU A 305 -4.18 -2.89 -10.31
N GLY A 306 -4.46 -2.48 -11.55
CA GLY A 306 -3.50 -2.08 -12.57
C GLY A 306 -3.11 -3.19 -13.56
N PHE A 307 -3.88 -4.28 -13.64
CA PHE A 307 -3.65 -5.26 -14.70
C PHE A 307 -4.22 -4.71 -16.02
N ALA A 308 -3.35 -4.20 -16.89
CA ALA A 308 -3.80 -3.46 -18.07
C ALA A 308 -4.18 -4.32 -19.28
N ASP A 309 -3.85 -5.63 -19.26
CA ASP A 309 -4.11 -6.54 -20.39
C ASP A 309 -5.23 -7.55 -20.12
N VAL A 310 -6.06 -7.32 -19.10
CA VAL A 310 -7.27 -8.11 -18.84
C VAL A 310 -8.47 -7.53 -19.59
N ARG A 311 -9.33 -8.39 -20.14
CA ARG A 311 -10.55 -8.02 -20.86
C ARG A 311 -11.63 -9.07 -20.67
N GLU A 312 -12.87 -8.68 -20.98
CA GLU A 312 -13.99 -9.63 -21.04
C GLU A 312 -13.67 -10.76 -22.04
N GLY A 313 -13.99 -11.98 -21.63
CA GLY A 313 -13.72 -13.19 -22.38
C GLY A 313 -14.98 -13.90 -22.86
N SER A 314 -14.87 -15.21 -23.02
CA SER A 314 -15.96 -16.08 -23.46
C SER A 314 -16.58 -16.84 -22.29
N ALA A 315 -17.75 -17.47 -22.47
CA ALA A 315 -18.47 -18.19 -21.41
C ALA A 315 -17.61 -19.24 -20.66
N GLY A 316 -16.62 -19.85 -21.33
CA GLY A 316 -15.70 -20.82 -20.72
C GLY A 316 -14.50 -20.19 -19.98
N ASN A 317 -14.10 -18.98 -20.37
CA ASN A 317 -13.01 -18.19 -19.78
C ASN A 317 -13.47 -16.74 -19.71
N PRO A 318 -14.16 -16.35 -18.63
CA PRO A 318 -14.89 -15.08 -18.59
C PRO A 318 -13.97 -13.85 -18.56
N ILE A 319 -12.70 -14.04 -18.24
CA ILE A 319 -11.66 -13.02 -18.29
C ILE A 319 -10.52 -13.56 -19.15
N GLU A 320 -10.11 -12.79 -20.14
CA GLU A 320 -9.00 -13.08 -21.03
C GLU A 320 -7.84 -12.12 -20.79
N SER A 321 -6.62 -12.61 -21.00
CA SER A 321 -5.41 -11.80 -21.03
C SER A 321 -4.41 -12.41 -21.99
N ASP A 322 -3.64 -11.57 -22.64
CA ASP A 322 -2.58 -12.01 -23.55
C ASP A 322 -1.37 -12.53 -22.76
N SER A 323 -1.09 -11.96 -21.58
CA SER A 323 0.06 -12.35 -20.74
C SER A 323 -0.29 -13.33 -19.62
N PHE A 324 -1.57 -13.44 -19.25
CA PHE A 324 -2.02 -14.25 -18.13
C PHE A 324 -3.06 -15.28 -18.55
N HIS A 325 -2.98 -16.45 -17.92
CA HIS A 325 -4.06 -17.40 -17.85
C HIS A 325 -4.78 -17.19 -16.52
N ILE A 326 -6.05 -16.77 -16.59
CA ILE A 326 -6.89 -16.55 -15.42
C ILE A 326 -7.62 -17.85 -15.10
N ALA A 327 -7.22 -18.51 -14.02
CA ALA A 327 -7.85 -19.74 -13.54
C ALA A 327 -8.77 -19.47 -12.36
N TRP A 328 -9.87 -20.20 -12.31
CA TRP A 328 -10.88 -20.11 -11.25
C TRP A 328 -10.90 -21.42 -10.46
N HIS A 329 -10.84 -21.33 -9.13
CA HIS A 329 -10.87 -22.51 -8.27
C HIS A 329 -11.82 -22.35 -7.08
N SER A 330 -12.71 -23.32 -6.94
CA SER A 330 -13.77 -23.31 -5.94
C SER A 330 -13.87 -24.67 -5.24
N GLY A 331 -12.73 -25.19 -4.78
CA GLY A 331 -12.69 -26.38 -3.92
C GLY A 331 -13.15 -26.05 -2.50
N ARG A 332 -13.53 -27.06 -1.70
CA ARG A 332 -13.85 -26.89 -0.27
C ARG A 332 -12.62 -26.76 0.64
N LYS A 333 -11.43 -27.01 0.10
CA LYS A 333 -10.16 -26.98 0.82
C LYS A 333 -9.25 -25.96 0.17
N SER A 334 -8.32 -25.41 0.95
CA SER A 334 -7.26 -24.56 0.42
C SER A 334 -6.36 -25.34 -0.53
N LEU A 335 -5.86 -24.67 -1.57
CA LEU A 335 -5.05 -25.34 -2.59
C LEU A 335 -3.69 -25.79 -2.02
N SER A 336 -3.33 -27.01 -2.39
CA SER A 336 -2.02 -27.61 -2.17
C SER A 336 -1.00 -27.17 -3.23
N ILE A 337 0.28 -27.41 -2.96
CA ILE A 337 1.36 -27.11 -3.90
C ILE A 337 1.18 -27.82 -5.25
N SER A 338 0.76 -29.09 -5.23
CA SER A 338 0.58 -29.90 -6.46
C SER A 338 -0.53 -29.34 -7.36
N GLU A 339 -1.59 -28.79 -6.75
CA GLU A 339 -2.68 -28.16 -7.50
C GLU A 339 -2.22 -26.85 -8.14
N VAL A 340 -1.50 -26.01 -7.40
CA VAL A 340 -0.93 -24.76 -7.95
C VAL A 340 0.11 -25.05 -9.03
N GLN A 341 0.97 -26.07 -8.86
CA GLN A 341 1.91 -26.54 -9.90
C GLN A 341 1.19 -26.96 -11.18
N LYS A 342 0.11 -27.73 -11.05
CA LYS A 342 -0.71 -28.15 -12.19
C LYS A 342 -1.31 -26.94 -12.91
N LEU A 343 -1.92 -26.01 -12.17
CA LEU A 343 -2.52 -24.79 -12.74
C LEU A 343 -1.47 -23.90 -13.42
N ASN A 344 -0.28 -23.77 -12.83
CA ASN A 344 0.81 -23.02 -13.43
C ASN A 344 1.34 -23.69 -14.72
N GLY A 345 1.38 -25.03 -14.76
CA GLY A 345 1.70 -25.78 -15.98
C GLY A 345 0.67 -25.56 -17.10
N LEU A 346 -0.63 -25.52 -16.74
CA LEU A 346 -1.71 -25.19 -17.69
C LEU A 346 -1.59 -23.76 -18.19
N ALA A 347 -1.28 -22.80 -17.31
CA ALA A 347 -1.04 -21.41 -17.69
C ALA A 347 0.10 -21.28 -18.70
N ALA A 348 1.23 -21.94 -18.44
CA ALA A 348 2.38 -21.91 -19.34
C ALA A 348 2.04 -22.53 -20.72
N ALA A 349 1.24 -23.60 -20.75
CA ALA A 349 0.81 -24.26 -21.99
C ALA A 349 -0.29 -23.51 -22.75
N ALA A 350 -1.02 -22.60 -22.10
CA ALA A 350 -2.07 -21.80 -22.72
C ALA A 350 -1.52 -20.62 -23.57
N GLY A 351 -0.22 -20.36 -23.49
CA GLY A 351 0.45 -19.43 -24.39
C GLY A 351 0.87 -20.13 -25.68
N GLU A 352 0.54 -19.56 -26.84
CA GLU A 352 0.97 -20.10 -28.13
C GLU A 352 2.49 -19.91 -28.33
N ASP A 353 2.94 -18.66 -28.43
CA ASP A 353 4.35 -18.32 -28.68
C ASP A 353 5.15 -18.03 -27.41
N VAL A 354 4.48 -17.50 -26.37
CA VAL A 354 5.10 -17.10 -25.10
C VAL A 354 4.27 -17.67 -23.95
N PRO A 355 4.88 -18.36 -22.96
CA PRO A 355 4.13 -18.96 -21.86
C PRO A 355 3.42 -17.88 -21.05
N LYS A 356 2.12 -18.07 -20.81
CA LYS A 356 1.34 -17.18 -19.95
C LYS A 356 1.67 -17.44 -18.49
N ARG A 357 1.56 -16.39 -17.67
CA ARG A 357 1.65 -16.48 -16.20
C ARG A 357 0.28 -16.77 -15.62
N LEU A 358 0.24 -17.28 -14.39
CA LEU A 358 -1.02 -17.61 -13.72
C LEU A 358 -1.56 -16.39 -12.92
N ILE A 359 -2.84 -16.07 -13.13
CA ILE A 359 -3.68 -15.39 -12.13
C ILE A 359 -4.70 -16.43 -11.65
N LEU A 360 -4.77 -16.67 -10.35
CA LEU A 360 -5.70 -17.64 -9.76
C LEU A 360 -6.69 -16.93 -8.85
N ILE A 361 -7.98 -17.07 -9.14
CA ILE A 361 -9.09 -16.61 -8.29
C ILE A 361 -9.62 -17.81 -7.51
N THR A 362 -9.57 -17.77 -6.18
CA THR A 362 -9.95 -18.89 -5.31
C THR A 362 -10.99 -18.52 -4.25
N GLY A 363 -11.89 -19.45 -3.94
CA GLY A 363 -12.89 -19.31 -2.87
C GLY A 363 -12.48 -19.86 -1.49
N THR A 364 -11.27 -20.41 -1.34
CA THR A 364 -10.82 -21.12 -0.10
C THR A 364 -9.36 -20.88 0.31
N GLY A 365 -8.63 -20.05 -0.44
CA GLY A 365 -7.25 -19.66 -0.13
C GLY A 365 -6.21 -20.76 -0.43
N LEU A 366 -4.99 -20.56 0.08
CA LEU A 366 -3.82 -21.40 -0.21
C LEU A 366 -3.17 -21.92 1.06
N THR A 367 -2.59 -23.11 0.98
CA THR A 367 -1.59 -23.54 1.97
C THR A 367 -0.32 -22.69 1.85
N ARG A 368 0.40 -22.48 2.95
CA ARG A 368 1.64 -21.68 2.95
C ARG A 368 2.68 -22.15 1.91
N PRO A 369 3.00 -23.45 1.77
CA PRO A 369 3.93 -23.91 0.74
C PRO A 369 3.44 -23.65 -0.68
N ALA A 370 2.12 -23.68 -0.92
CA ALA A 370 1.55 -23.35 -2.22
C ALA A 370 1.67 -21.85 -2.54
N ALA A 371 1.51 -20.98 -1.55
CA ALA A 371 1.71 -19.54 -1.71
C ALA A 371 3.19 -19.20 -2.01
N GLU A 372 4.13 -19.83 -1.30
CA GLU A 372 5.58 -19.69 -1.55
C GLU A 372 5.94 -20.14 -2.98
N PHE A 373 5.44 -21.30 -3.42
CA PHE A 373 5.61 -21.75 -4.81
C PHE A 373 4.99 -20.79 -5.83
N ALA A 374 3.79 -20.25 -5.56
CA ALA A 374 3.13 -19.30 -6.45
C ALA A 374 3.99 -18.03 -6.65
N ASP A 375 4.65 -17.54 -5.59
CA ASP A 375 5.53 -16.39 -5.67
C ASP A 375 6.77 -16.66 -6.53
N GLU A 376 7.39 -17.84 -6.38
CA GLU A 376 8.52 -18.31 -7.21
C GLU A 376 8.12 -18.45 -8.68
N ALA A 377 6.93 -19.00 -8.93
CA ALA A 377 6.34 -19.13 -10.26
C ALA A 377 5.87 -17.79 -10.86
N LYS A 378 5.98 -16.69 -10.11
CA LYS A 378 5.53 -15.33 -10.49
C LYS A 378 4.02 -15.25 -10.76
N ALA A 379 3.24 -16.11 -10.10
CA ALA A 379 1.79 -16.14 -10.17
C ALA A 379 1.16 -15.12 -9.20
N PHE A 380 -0.03 -14.63 -9.54
CA PHE A 380 -0.87 -13.84 -8.64
C PHE A 380 -2.01 -14.71 -8.17
N VAL A 381 -2.26 -14.73 -6.87
CA VAL A 381 -3.36 -15.52 -6.32
C VAL A 381 -4.23 -14.67 -5.42
N PHE A 382 -5.50 -14.55 -5.80
CA PHE A 382 -6.50 -13.78 -5.09
C PHE A 382 -7.56 -14.70 -4.50
N TYR A 383 -7.92 -14.43 -3.26
CA TYR A 383 -9.10 -14.96 -2.60
C TYR A 383 -10.28 -14.03 -2.87
N LEU A 384 -11.35 -14.57 -3.42
CA LEU A 384 -12.60 -13.84 -3.60
C LEU A 384 -13.45 -14.00 -2.32
N ASP A 385 -13.59 -12.93 -1.56
CA ASP A 385 -14.47 -12.91 -0.39
C ASP A 385 -15.92 -12.82 -0.84
N ARG A 386 -16.70 -13.78 -0.39
CA ARG A 386 -18.11 -13.93 -0.75
C ARG A 386 -19.01 -12.90 -0.13
N THR A 387 -18.59 -12.32 0.99
CA THR A 387 -19.37 -11.35 1.76
C THR A 387 -19.25 -9.97 1.17
N THR A 388 -18.05 -9.62 0.73
CA THR A 388 -17.73 -8.27 0.24
C THR A 388 -17.66 -8.20 -1.29
N GLY A 389 -17.57 -9.34 -1.98
CA GLY A 389 -17.25 -9.40 -3.41
C GLY A 389 -15.81 -8.99 -3.73
N GLY A 390 -14.99 -8.74 -2.70
CA GLY A 390 -13.65 -8.18 -2.84
C GLY A 390 -12.57 -9.24 -3.10
N LEU A 391 -11.56 -8.87 -3.89
CA LEU A 391 -10.33 -9.63 -4.06
C LEU A 391 -9.33 -9.33 -2.93
N PHE A 392 -8.92 -10.37 -2.23
CA PHE A 392 -7.88 -10.32 -1.20
C PHE A 392 -6.67 -11.11 -1.64
N SER A 393 -5.47 -10.66 -1.31
CA SER A 393 -4.25 -11.38 -1.66
C SER A 393 -4.12 -12.71 -0.91
N SER A 394 -3.83 -13.80 -1.62
CA SER A 394 -3.47 -15.11 -1.03
C SER A 394 -1.97 -15.42 -1.10
N ASN A 395 -1.18 -14.63 -1.85
CA ASN A 395 0.27 -14.73 -1.89
C ASN A 395 0.95 -13.35 -1.87
N SER A 396 2.28 -13.35 -1.76
CA SER A 396 3.11 -12.16 -1.66
C SER A 396 2.93 -11.20 -2.82
N ARG A 397 2.93 -11.77 -4.03
CA ARG A 397 2.88 -11.01 -5.27
C ARG A 397 1.49 -10.39 -5.49
N ALA A 398 0.41 -11.07 -5.13
CA ALA A 398 -0.93 -10.49 -5.09
C ALA A 398 -1.06 -9.37 -4.06
N TYR A 399 -0.42 -9.52 -2.90
CA TYR A 399 -0.41 -8.46 -1.88
C TYR A 399 0.28 -7.19 -2.38
N GLU A 400 1.39 -7.35 -3.11
CA GLU A 400 2.04 -6.22 -3.79
C GLU A 400 1.14 -5.57 -4.84
N ALA A 401 0.18 -6.27 -5.45
CA ALA A 401 -0.75 -5.67 -6.40
C ALA A 401 -1.86 -4.85 -5.72
N LEU A 402 -2.22 -5.13 -4.47
CA LEU A 402 -3.32 -4.43 -3.80
C LEU A 402 -3.12 -2.91 -3.73
N LEU A 403 -4.24 -2.19 -3.78
CA LEU A 403 -4.30 -0.76 -3.49
C LEU A 403 -4.14 -0.50 -1.99
N PRO A 404 -3.78 0.73 -1.57
CA PRO A 404 -3.68 1.08 -0.17
C PRO A 404 -5.02 0.91 0.56
N GLY A 405 -5.07 0.07 1.60
CA GLY A 405 -6.31 -0.21 2.34
C GLY A 405 -6.73 0.84 3.37
N ARG A 406 -6.09 2.02 3.41
CA ARG A 406 -6.41 3.10 4.36
C ARG A 406 -6.62 4.40 3.61
N ASP A 407 -7.69 5.12 3.92
CA ASP A 407 -7.89 6.48 3.41
C ASP A 407 -6.75 7.38 3.88
N PRO A 408 -6.24 8.25 3.00
CA PRO A 408 -5.13 9.13 3.32
C PRO A 408 -5.42 10.10 4.48
N VAL A 409 -6.71 10.32 4.79
CA VAL A 409 -7.17 11.41 5.68
C VAL A 409 -7.39 10.97 7.14
N ARG A 410 -7.21 9.71 7.52
CA ARG A 410 -7.49 9.29 8.93
C ARG A 410 -6.40 9.68 9.96
N ARG A 411 -5.38 10.47 9.61
CA ARG A 411 -4.20 10.66 10.47
C ARG A 411 -3.78 12.07 10.81
N GLU A 412 -4.37 13.09 10.19
CA GLU A 412 -4.08 14.49 10.49
C GLU A 412 -5.37 15.28 10.63
N LEU A 413 -5.78 15.53 11.87
CA LEU A 413 -6.56 16.74 12.20
C LEU A 413 -5.96 17.50 13.38
N GLU A 414 -4.77 17.15 13.87
CA GLU A 414 -4.02 18.08 14.69
C GLU A 414 -2.60 18.21 14.14
N PRO A 415 -2.17 19.41 13.75
CA PRO A 415 -0.76 19.66 13.47
C PRO A 415 0.07 19.28 14.70
N TRP A 416 1.33 18.91 14.46
CA TRP A 416 2.32 18.95 15.54
C TRP A 416 2.35 20.36 16.09
#